data_AF-A0A948CD00-F1
#
_entry.id   AF-A0A948CD00-F1
#
_cell.length_a   1.000
_cell.length_b   1.000
_cell.length_c   1.000
_cell.angle_alpha   90.00
_cell.angle_beta   90.00
_cell.angle_gamma   90.00
#
_symmetry.space_group_name_H-M   'P 1'
#
loop_
_entity.id
_entity.type
_entity.pdbx_description
1 polymer ?
#
loop_
_entity_poly.entity_id
_entity_poly.type
_entity_poly.pdbx_seq_one_letter_code
_entity_poly.pdbx_strand_id
1 'polypeptide(L)'
;MLERRRVARPPKAVSFWPYGGMCLMAAAFFLYGASALVAPWWAVALLLFVWLLMFVKACSWWTPHPQRITVLAIAAMVLWFVTLFAGAAFLGWSA
;
A
#
# COMPACT_ATOMS: atom_id res chain seq x y z
N MET A 1 -29.55 -9.75 -48.62
CA MET A 1 -29.32 -9.77 -47.16
C MET A 1 -27.89 -9.29 -46.91
N LEU A 2 -27.70 -8.07 -46.41
CA LEU A 2 -26.36 -7.54 -46.09
C LEU A 2 -26.02 -7.99 -44.67
N GLU A 3 -25.13 -8.97 -44.56
CA GLU A 3 -24.65 -9.51 -43.30
C GLU A 3 -23.69 -8.48 -42.68
N ARG A 4 -24.16 -7.71 -41.68
CA ARG A 4 -23.30 -6.82 -40.89
C ARG A 4 -22.26 -7.69 -40.18
N ARG A 5 -21.02 -7.71 -40.68
CA ARG A 5 -19.88 -8.27 -39.93
C ARG A 5 -19.85 -7.57 -38.56
N ARG A 6 -20.06 -8.33 -37.48
CA ARG A 6 -19.83 -7.81 -36.12
C ARG A 6 -18.34 -7.51 -35.99
N VAL A 7 -17.97 -6.24 -36.08
CA VAL A 7 -16.62 -5.79 -35.74
C VAL A 7 -16.47 -5.97 -34.23
N ALA A 8 -15.52 -6.81 -33.81
CA ALA A 8 -15.20 -6.98 -32.40
C ALA A 8 -14.76 -5.63 -31.81
N ARG A 9 -15.22 -5.30 -30.60
CA ARG A 9 -14.77 -4.07 -29.92
C ARG A 9 -13.26 -4.18 -29.64
N PRO A 10 -12.50 -3.09 -29.79
CA PRO A 10 -11.08 -3.10 -29.45
C PRO A 10 -10.88 -3.44 -27.97
N PRO A 11 -9.80 -4.16 -27.61
CA PRO A 11 -9.49 -4.48 -26.22
C PRO A 11 -9.29 -3.19 -25.41
N LYS A 12 -9.84 -3.15 -24.20
CA LYS A 12 -9.69 -2.01 -23.29
C LYS A 12 -8.28 -2.04 -22.69
N ALA A 13 -7.58 -0.91 -22.75
CA ALA A 13 -6.24 -0.78 -22.17
C ALA A 13 -6.25 -1.11 -20.67
N VAL A 14 -5.27 -1.89 -20.22
CA VAL A 14 -5.08 -2.24 -18.81
C VAL A 14 -4.50 -1.04 -18.08
N SER A 15 -5.10 -0.66 -16.96
CA SER A 15 -4.58 0.42 -16.12
C SER A 15 -3.33 -0.03 -15.38
N PHE A 16 -2.26 0.78 -15.41
CA PHE A 16 -1.00 0.52 -14.71
C PHE A 16 -1.08 0.79 -13.19
N TRP A 17 -1.97 1.69 -12.77
CA TRP A 17 -2.10 2.17 -11.39
C TRP A 17 -2.18 1.11 -10.28
N PRO A 18 -2.94 0.00 -10.41
CA PRO A 18 -3.00 -0.98 -9.33
C PRO A 18 -1.65 -1.68 -9.11
N TYR A 19 -0.88 -1.92 -10.18
CA TYR A 19 0.45 -2.52 -10.10
C TYR A 19 1.43 -1.59 -9.40
N GLY A 20 1.52 -0.34 -9.84
CA GLY A 20 2.40 0.65 -9.22
C GLY A 20 2.07 0.88 -7.74
N GLY A 21 0.77 0.98 -7.40
CA GLY A 21 0.33 1.12 -6.01
C GLY A 21 0.69 -0.09 -5.15
N MET A 22 0.61 -1.30 -5.68
CA MET A 22 0.91 -2.53 -4.93
C MET A 22 2.40 -2.79 -4.80
N CYS A 23 3.20 -2.42 -5.80
CA CYS A 23 4.66 -2.35 -5.66
C CYS A 23 5.05 -1.39 -4.52
N LEU A 24 4.42 -0.22 -4.43
CA LEU A 24 4.69 0.74 -3.36
C LEU A 24 4.22 0.21 -1.99
N MET A 25 3.07 -0.47 -1.92
CA MET A 25 2.59 -1.10 -0.70
C MET A 25 3.53 -2.21 -0.21
N ALA A 26 4.08 -3.00 -1.13
CA ALA A 26 5.09 -4.01 -0.83
C ALA A 26 6.42 -3.37 -0.38
N ALA A 27 6.85 -2.28 -1.01
CA ALA A 27 8.02 -1.53 -0.56
C ALA A 27 7.83 -1.00 0.87
N ALA A 28 6.63 -0.52 1.21
CA ALA A 28 6.31 -0.07 2.56
C ALA A 28 6.43 -1.18 3.61
N PHE A 29 6.15 -2.45 3.28
CA PHE A 29 6.34 -3.57 4.21
C PHE A 29 7.76 -3.61 4.78
N PHE A 30 8.77 -3.40 3.93
CA PHE A 30 10.17 -3.42 4.37
C PHE A 30 10.48 -2.30 5.37
N LEU A 31 9.87 -1.12 5.22
CA LEU A 31 10.01 -0.04 6.21
C LEU A 31 9.43 -0.45 7.57
N TYR A 32 8.23 -1.03 7.55
CA TYR A 32 7.56 -1.49 8.77
C TYR A 32 8.30 -2.65 9.44
N GLY A 33 8.84 -3.59 8.66
CA GLY A 33 9.66 -4.69 9.16
C GLY A 33 11.01 -4.21 9.71
N ALA A 34 11.67 -3.27 9.03
CA ALA A 34 12.93 -2.68 9.47
C ALA A 34 12.80 -1.92 10.80
N SER A 35 11.60 -1.47 11.16
CA SER A 35 11.33 -0.88 12.48
C SER A 35 11.73 -1.78 13.65
N ALA A 36 11.84 -3.11 13.46
CA ALA A 36 12.33 -4.03 14.47
C ALA A 36 13.76 -3.74 14.95
N LEU A 37 14.54 -2.98 14.17
CA LEU A 37 15.91 -2.59 14.53
C LEU A 37 15.95 -1.42 15.52
N VAL A 38 14.87 -0.63 15.63
CA VAL A 38 14.87 0.67 16.32
C VAL A 38 13.73 0.82 17.33
N ALA A 39 12.63 0.08 17.15
CA ALA A 39 11.43 0.17 17.96
C ALA A 39 11.23 -1.09 18.82
N PRO A 40 10.58 -0.99 19.98
CA PRO A 40 10.26 -2.17 20.79
C PRO A 40 9.31 -3.12 20.07
N TRP A 41 9.42 -4.42 20.35
CA TRP A 41 8.69 -5.48 19.64
C TRP A 41 7.17 -5.28 19.57
N TRP A 42 6.56 -4.71 20.62
CA TRP A 42 5.12 -4.46 20.66
C TRP A 42 4.70 -3.37 19.66
N ALA A 43 5.53 -2.33 19.48
CA ALA A 43 5.26 -1.25 18.54
C ALA A 43 5.39 -1.75 17.10
N VAL A 44 6.38 -2.60 16.85
CA VAL A 44 6.57 -3.27 15.55
C VAL A 44 5.37 -4.15 15.23
N ALA A 45 4.87 -4.93 16.20
CA ALA A 45 3.68 -5.76 16.02
C ALA A 45 2.44 -4.92 15.67
N LEU A 46 2.22 -3.80 16.36
CA LEU A 46 1.13 -2.87 16.06
C LEU A 46 1.29 -2.23 14.68
N LEU A 47 2.49 -1.77 14.33
CA LEU A 47 2.80 -1.22 13.01
C LEU A 47 2.50 -2.22 11.90
N LEU A 48 3.01 -3.46 12.03
CA LEU A 48 2.76 -4.52 11.05
C LEU A 48 1.28 -4.89 10.96
N PHE A 49 0.56 -4.90 12.07
CA PHE A 49 -0.88 -5.10 12.08
C PHE A 49 -1.62 -4.00 11.30
N VAL A 50 -1.26 -2.73 11.53
CA VAL A 50 -1.84 -1.58 10.81
C VAL A 50 -1.49 -1.65 9.31
N TRP A 51 -0.26 -2.00 8.96
CA TRP A 51 0.14 -2.25 7.57
C TRP A 51 -0.70 -3.37 6.94
N LEU A 52 -0.91 -4.48 7.66
CA LEU A 52 -1.70 -5.61 7.16
C LEU A 52 -3.15 -5.19 6.85
N LEU A 53 -3.77 -4.37 7.71
CA LEU A 53 -5.10 -3.83 7.45
C LEU A 53 -5.12 -2.97 6.17
N MET A 54 -4.10 -2.12 5.98
CA MET A 54 -3.96 -1.32 4.76
C MET A 54 -3.71 -2.19 3.53
N PHE A 55 -2.94 -3.27 3.66
CA PHE A 55 -2.70 -4.22 2.57
C PHE A 55 -3.98 -4.96 2.17
N VAL A 56 -4.76 -5.46 3.13
CA VAL A 56 -6.06 -6.08 2.85
C VAL A 56 -7.02 -5.10 2.16
N LYS A 57 -7.04 -3.84 2.60
CA LYS A 57 -7.78 -2.76 1.92
C LYS A 57 -7.29 -2.56 0.49
N ALA A 58 -5.99 -2.51 0.25
CA ALA A 58 -5.41 -2.41 -1.09
C ALA A 58 -5.86 -3.56 -2.00
N CYS A 59 -5.84 -4.80 -1.50
CA CYS A 59 -6.34 -5.97 -2.23
C CYS A 59 -7.83 -5.82 -2.58
N SER A 60 -8.67 -5.35 -1.65
CA SER A 60 -10.10 -5.10 -1.93
C SER A 60 -10.35 -3.98 -2.96
N TRP A 61 -9.42 -3.02 -3.07
CA TRP A 61 -9.53 -1.89 -3.99
C TRP A 61 -8.92 -2.12 -5.36
N TRP A 62 -8.30 -3.28 -5.58
CA TRP A 62 -7.60 -3.65 -6.81
C TRP A 62 -8.43 -3.34 -8.08
N THR A 63 -9.67 -3.82 -8.12
CA THR A 63 -10.58 -3.62 -9.27
C THR A 63 -11.39 -2.33 -9.20
N PRO A 64 -12.07 -1.99 -8.08
CA PRO A 64 -12.99 -0.86 -8.08
C PRO A 64 -12.29 0.51 -8.07
N HIS A 65 -11.12 0.63 -7.40
CA HIS A 65 -10.49 1.93 -7.14
C HIS A 65 -8.96 1.87 -7.17
N PRO A 66 -8.34 1.55 -8.33
CA PRO A 66 -6.90 1.27 -8.41
C PRO A 66 -6.00 2.44 -7.97
N GLN A 67 -6.41 3.69 -8.25
CA GLN A 67 -5.63 4.87 -7.86
C GLN A 67 -5.56 5.08 -6.35
N ARG A 68 -6.56 4.60 -5.59
CA ARG A 68 -6.58 4.72 -4.13
C ARG A 68 -5.51 3.86 -3.47
N ILE A 69 -5.04 2.82 -4.16
CA ILE A 69 -3.99 1.94 -3.64
C ILE A 69 -2.66 2.69 -3.53
N THR A 70 -2.30 3.48 -4.55
CA THR A 70 -1.10 4.32 -4.52
C THR A 70 -1.18 5.35 -3.41
N VAL A 71 -2.33 6.01 -3.25
CA VAL A 71 -2.55 6.97 -2.15
C VAL A 71 -2.42 6.28 -0.79
N LEU A 72 -2.99 5.08 -0.64
CA LEU A 72 -2.92 4.31 0.60
C LEU A 72 -1.47 3.88 0.93
N ALA A 73 -0.69 3.48 -0.08
CA ALA A 73 0.72 3.13 0.09
C ALA A 73 1.56 4.33 0.52
N ILE A 74 1.34 5.51 -0.07
CA ILE A 74 2.00 6.76 0.36
C ILE A 74 1.60 7.10 1.80
N ALA A 75 0.30 7.00 2.12
CA ALA A 75 -0.19 7.25 3.48
C ALA A 75 0.44 6.28 4.50
N ALA A 76 0.65 5.01 4.13
CA ALA A 76 1.35 4.05 4.97
C ALA A 76 2.80 4.47 5.26
N MET A 77 3.53 5.00 4.26
CA MET A 77 4.89 5.50 4.46
C MET A 77 4.93 6.74 5.36
N VAL A 78 3.98 7.68 5.17
CA VAL A 78 3.86 8.88 6.01
C VAL A 78 3.53 8.50 7.45
N LEU A 79 2.56 7.60 7.65
CA LEU A 79 2.18 7.08 8.96
C LEU A 79 3.38 6.45 9.69
N TRP A 80 4.13 5.62 8.97
CA TRP A 80 5.36 5.02 9.50
C TRP A 80 6.33 6.10 9.96
N PHE A 81 6.67 7.06 9.09
CA PHE A 81 7.63 8.11 9.40
C PHE A 81 7.22 8.91 10.64
N VAL A 82 5.96 9.34 10.71
CA VAL A 82 5.43 10.09 11.85
C VAL A 82 5.48 9.25 13.13
N THR A 83 5.16 7.96 13.05
CA THR A 83 5.16 7.08 14.22
C THR A 83 6.57 6.86 14.76
N LEU A 84 7.55 6.62 13.89
CA LEU A 84 8.94 6.44 14.28
C LEU A 84 9.52 7.73 14.87
N PHE A 85 9.24 8.87 14.24
CA PHE A 85 9.65 10.18 14.75
C PHE A 85 9.03 10.46 16.13
N ALA A 86 7.73 10.21 16.30
CA ALA A 86 7.06 10.37 17.59
C ALA A 86 7.60 9.39 18.65
N GLY A 87 7.88 8.15 18.27
CA GLY A 87 8.49 7.17 19.17
C GLY A 87 9.88 7.59 19.65
N ALA A 88 10.69 8.16 18.75
CA ALA A 88 11.98 8.72 19.11
C ALA A 88 11.85 9.94 20.04
N ALA A 89 10.98 10.88 19.69
CA ALA A 89 10.82 12.15 20.40
C ALA A 89 10.16 12.03 21.79
N PHE A 90 9.17 11.14 21.93
CA PHE A 90 8.34 11.05 23.14
C PHE A 90 8.52 9.77 23.95
N LEU A 91 8.93 8.66 23.31
CA LEU A 91 9.02 7.34 23.95
C LEU A 91 10.47 6.84 24.09
N GLY A 92 11.45 7.63 23.65
CA GLY A 92 12.88 7.31 23.77
C GLY A 92 13.29 6.09 22.96
N TRP A 93 12.59 5.77 21.86
CA TRP A 93 13.01 4.69 20.97
C TRP A 93 14.36 5.05 20.33
N SER A 94 15.23 4.06 20.15
CA SER A 94 16.53 4.22 19.53
C SER A 94 16.41 4.27 17.99
N ALA A 95 15.61 5.22 17.51
CA ALA A 95 15.43 5.50 16.07
C ALA A 95 16.62 6.25 15.47
#